data_AF-A0A7I7UG13-F1
#
_entry.id   AF-A0A7I7UG13-F1
#
_cell.length_a   1.000
_cell.length_b   1.000
_cell.length_c   1.000
_cell.angle_alpha   90.00
_cell.angle_beta   90.00
_cell.angle_gamma   90.00
#
_symmetry.space_group_name_H-M   'P 1'
#
loop_
_entity.id
_entity.type
_entity.pdbx_description
1 polymer ?
#
loop_
_entity_poly.entity_id
_entity_poly.type
_entity_poly.pdbx_seq_one_letter_code
_entity_poly.pdbx_strand_id
1 'polypeptide(L)'
;MSVERPLTTGALPEQLGPDPAQAQANWAKVWIVHGAAWLALIAYCWTMWVVSGDFTPNTLGRGTEPGWFVILVRAVEVIFGILITGWILWHFVIGPKLRTGRFSFDGLFFLAGWLMFFQEPWLNMITYQFQYATTFVNFGSWLPHIPWWSSGNGELIPVPLVYFTAYLWMCAMAGYAGSKYMAYQRRKDPSRSVLRLILQTYLVMIIGDIIVELFMTRTQLISYSATIPELTLFAGTDHQFPILEPLSWPGTFIILSCLHFFRDDKGRTWVERGIDKIKFKREGTKTFARFCAIAGYCQLAILIAFNIPYSLYALHAGPMPTPHIEREWKNGGVCGPTTAFDCPDPSRPISRKSAPDRPELLPERTK
;
A
#
# COMPACT_ATOMS: atom_id res chain seq x y z
N MET A 1 71.81 9.69 -35.88
CA MET A 1 71.43 9.09 -34.59
C MET A 1 70.66 10.13 -33.79
N SER A 2 69.35 10.17 -33.97
CA SER A 2 68.43 11.03 -33.23
C SER A 2 68.00 10.30 -31.96
N VAL A 3 68.30 10.89 -30.80
CA VAL A 3 67.89 10.37 -29.49
C VAL A 3 66.40 10.68 -29.32
N GLU A 4 65.54 9.68 -29.46
CA GLU A 4 64.13 9.76 -29.07
C GLU A 4 64.04 9.89 -27.55
N ARG A 5 63.41 10.97 -27.07
CA ARG A 5 62.95 11.07 -25.69
C ARG A 5 61.70 10.20 -25.52
N PRO A 6 61.59 9.39 -24.45
CA PRO A 6 60.33 8.73 -24.15
C PRO A 6 59.28 9.80 -23.80
N LEU A 7 58.14 9.75 -24.48
CA LEU A 7 56.93 10.45 -24.08
C LEU A 7 56.56 9.97 -22.67
N THR A 8 56.79 10.81 -21.66
CA THR A 8 56.19 10.65 -20.33
C THR A 8 54.68 10.64 -20.51
N THR A 9 54.06 9.50 -20.30
CA THR A 9 52.62 9.36 -20.10
C THR A 9 52.23 10.21 -18.91
N GLY A 10 51.73 11.42 -19.19
CA GLY A 10 51.09 12.25 -18.17
C GLY A 10 50.00 11.42 -17.50
N ALA A 11 50.02 11.40 -16.16
CA ALA A 11 48.95 10.81 -15.39
C ALA A 11 47.61 11.38 -15.88
N LEU A 12 46.73 10.49 -16.35
CA LEU A 12 45.34 10.85 -16.63
C LEU A 12 44.77 11.50 -15.35
N PRO A 13 44.11 12.66 -15.45
CA PRO A 13 43.53 13.30 -14.28
C PRO A 13 42.60 12.32 -13.56
N GLU A 14 42.86 12.14 -12.27
CA GLU A 14 42.01 11.41 -11.33
C GLU A 14 40.56 11.85 -11.58
N GLN A 15 39.71 10.89 -11.95
CA GLN A 15 38.36 11.15 -12.45
C GLN A 15 37.59 12.08 -11.50
N LEU A 16 37.17 13.24 -12.02
CA LEU A 16 36.24 14.23 -11.43
C LEU A 16 34.82 13.68 -11.21
N GLY A 17 34.69 12.40 -10.84
CA GLY A 17 33.43 11.84 -10.38
C GLY A 17 33.10 12.34 -8.97
N PRO A 18 31.82 12.52 -8.60
CA PRO A 18 31.47 12.81 -7.22
C PRO A 18 32.02 11.70 -6.31
N ASP A 19 32.64 12.08 -5.19
CA ASP A 19 33.12 11.15 -4.15
C ASP A 19 32.03 10.10 -3.87
N PRO A 20 32.31 8.80 -4.06
CA PRO A 20 31.33 7.74 -3.84
C PRO A 20 30.67 7.81 -2.46
N ALA A 21 31.40 8.25 -1.43
CA ALA A 21 30.85 8.41 -0.08
C ALA A 21 29.86 9.58 0.00
N GLN A 22 30.18 10.70 -0.65
CA GLN A 22 29.29 11.86 -0.75
C GLN A 22 28.03 11.53 -1.58
N ALA A 23 28.18 10.78 -2.67
CA ALA A 23 27.08 10.32 -3.50
C ALA A 23 26.09 9.45 -2.70
N GLN A 24 26.59 8.50 -1.89
CA GLN A 24 25.75 7.69 -1.00
C GLN A 24 25.01 8.55 0.04
N ALA A 25 25.68 9.52 0.65
CA ALA A 25 25.05 10.43 1.60
C ALA A 25 23.94 11.27 0.95
N ASN A 26 24.14 11.72 -0.30
CA ASN A 26 23.15 12.47 -1.06
C ASN A 26 21.92 11.61 -1.38
N TRP A 27 22.11 10.36 -1.80
CA TRP A 27 21.01 9.43 -2.04
C TRP A 27 20.21 9.12 -0.76
N ALA A 28 20.87 8.93 0.38
CA ALA A 28 20.18 8.78 1.66
C ALA A 28 19.31 10.02 1.99
N LYS A 29 19.81 11.25 1.74
CA LYS A 29 19.01 12.47 1.94
C LYS A 29 17.77 12.50 1.05
N VAL A 30 17.88 12.09 -0.22
CA VAL A 30 16.73 12.02 -1.14
C VAL A 30 15.66 11.09 -0.57
N TRP A 31 16.03 9.89 -0.11
CA TRP A 31 15.08 8.96 0.50
C TRP A 31 14.44 9.51 1.79
N ILE A 32 15.23 10.18 2.64
CA ILE A 32 14.74 10.83 3.85
C ILE A 32 13.70 11.90 3.50
N VAL A 33 14.01 12.78 2.54
CA VAL A 33 13.11 13.87 2.12
C VAL A 33 11.85 13.32 1.48
N HIS A 34 11.99 12.34 0.59
CA HIS A 34 10.85 11.67 -0.05
C HIS A 34 9.92 11.03 0.98
N GLY A 35 10.47 10.29 1.94
CA GLY A 35 9.71 9.72 3.03
C GLY A 35 9.04 10.76 3.93
N ALA A 36 9.76 11.84 4.26
CA ALA A 36 9.19 12.93 5.04
C ALA A 36 8.03 13.63 4.31
N ALA A 37 8.10 13.78 2.99
CA ALA A 37 7.02 14.31 2.18
C ALA A 37 5.77 13.42 2.23
N TRP A 38 5.94 12.09 2.13
CA TRP A 38 4.84 11.14 2.33
C TRP A 38 4.24 11.23 3.74
N LEU A 39 5.07 11.28 4.78
CA LEU A 39 4.59 11.42 6.16
C LEU A 39 3.82 12.73 6.36
N ALA A 40 4.26 13.83 5.74
CA ALA A 40 3.56 15.11 5.78
C ALA A 40 2.19 15.04 5.08
N LEU A 41 2.12 14.37 3.92
CA LEU A 41 0.86 14.15 3.21
C LEU A 41 -0.12 13.29 4.01
N ILE A 42 0.37 12.19 4.61
CA ILE A 42 -0.43 11.31 5.48
C ILE A 42 -0.98 12.12 6.66
N ALA A 43 -0.10 12.86 7.34
CA ALA A 43 -0.47 13.69 8.48
C ALA A 43 -1.50 14.76 8.09
N TYR A 44 -1.32 15.41 6.94
CA TYR A 44 -2.27 16.38 6.42
C TYR A 44 -3.65 15.75 6.16
N CYS A 45 -3.71 14.67 5.38
CA CYS A 45 -4.99 14.05 5.00
C CYS A 45 -5.74 13.47 6.20
N TRP A 46 -5.04 12.79 7.12
CA TRP A 46 -5.67 12.25 8.32
C TRP A 46 -6.07 13.34 9.31
N THR A 47 -5.32 14.45 9.38
CA THR A 47 -5.76 15.62 10.16
C THR A 47 -7.04 16.18 9.56
N MET A 48 -7.05 16.43 8.24
CA MET A 48 -8.23 16.95 7.53
C MET A 48 -9.45 16.06 7.70
N TRP A 49 -9.27 14.73 7.59
CA TRP A 49 -10.32 13.75 7.82
C TRP A 49 -10.99 13.89 9.18
N VAL A 50 -10.19 14.11 10.24
CA VAL A 50 -10.71 14.30 11.60
C VAL A 50 -11.35 15.68 11.78
N VAL A 51 -10.73 16.75 11.25
CA VAL A 51 -11.20 18.13 11.51
C VAL A 51 -12.32 18.61 10.59
N SER A 52 -12.52 17.98 9.42
CA SER A 52 -13.60 18.34 8.48
C SER A 52 -14.97 17.82 8.91
N GLY A 53 -15.01 16.84 9.82
CA GLY A 53 -16.23 16.09 10.15
C GLY A 53 -16.43 14.83 9.30
N ASP A 54 -15.52 14.51 8.38
CA ASP A 54 -15.60 13.31 7.53
C ASP A 54 -15.21 12.02 8.28
N PHE A 55 -14.57 12.13 9.46
CA PHE A 55 -14.34 11.01 10.38
C PHE A 55 -15.64 10.59 11.06
N THR A 56 -16.57 10.03 10.30
CA THR A 56 -17.87 9.57 10.78
C THR A 56 -18.15 8.15 10.31
N PRO A 57 -18.76 7.31 11.16
CA PRO A 57 -19.10 5.95 10.75
C PRO A 57 -20.06 5.95 9.56
N ASN A 58 -19.69 5.28 8.46
CA ASN A 58 -20.65 4.94 7.43
C ASN A 58 -21.39 3.66 7.83
N THR A 59 -22.69 3.81 8.08
CA THR A 59 -23.58 2.73 8.53
C THR A 59 -24.65 2.38 7.51
N LEU A 60 -24.55 2.87 6.27
CA LEU A 60 -25.58 2.65 5.25
C LEU A 60 -25.77 1.15 5.01
N GLY A 61 -27.03 0.71 4.96
CA GLY A 61 -27.41 -0.69 4.77
C GLY A 61 -27.11 -1.64 5.94
N ARG A 62 -26.51 -1.18 7.05
CA ARG A 62 -26.25 -2.04 8.21
C ARG A 62 -27.56 -2.59 8.78
N GLY A 63 -27.56 -3.86 9.16
CA GLY A 63 -28.72 -4.62 9.63
C GLY A 63 -29.44 -5.40 8.52
N THR A 64 -29.08 -5.19 7.25
CA THR A 64 -29.63 -5.95 6.10
C THR A 64 -28.72 -7.09 5.67
N GLU A 65 -27.55 -7.24 6.30
CA GLU A 65 -26.59 -8.29 5.97
C GLU A 65 -27.02 -9.66 6.52
N PRO A 66 -26.64 -10.76 5.86
CA PRO A 66 -26.80 -12.09 6.43
C PRO A 66 -26.05 -12.24 7.76
N GLY A 67 -26.69 -12.86 8.76
CA GLY A 67 -26.09 -13.03 10.10
C GLY A 67 -24.73 -13.74 10.10
N TRP A 68 -24.51 -14.70 9.20
CA TRP A 68 -23.21 -15.37 9.06
C TRP A 68 -22.09 -14.40 8.66
N PHE A 69 -22.39 -13.41 7.81
CA PHE A 69 -21.42 -12.43 7.34
C PHE A 69 -21.03 -11.48 8.46
N VAL A 70 -22.02 -11.04 9.26
CA VAL A 70 -21.76 -10.23 10.45
C VAL A 70 -20.85 -10.97 11.43
N ILE A 71 -21.11 -12.26 11.71
CA ILE A 71 -20.26 -13.08 12.58
C ILE A 71 -18.85 -13.17 12.03
N LEU A 72 -18.71 -13.43 10.73
CA LEU A 72 -17.40 -13.51 10.06
C LEU A 72 -16.62 -12.20 10.19
N VAL A 73 -17.26 -11.06 9.89
CA VAL A 73 -16.66 -9.72 10.02
C VAL A 73 -16.15 -9.48 11.44
N ARG A 74 -16.97 -9.75 12.46
CA ARG A 74 -16.56 -9.59 13.86
C ARG A 74 -15.43 -10.53 14.26
N ALA A 75 -15.44 -11.76 13.79
CA ALA A 75 -14.35 -12.70 14.02
C ALA A 75 -13.04 -12.18 13.40
N VAL A 76 -13.07 -11.67 12.17
CA VAL A 76 -11.90 -11.09 11.50
C VAL A 76 -11.37 -9.86 12.24
N GLU A 77 -12.25 -8.95 12.65
CA GLU A 77 -11.86 -7.76 13.44
C GLU A 77 -11.20 -8.11 14.76
N VAL A 78 -11.74 -9.07 15.50
CA VAL A 78 -11.17 -9.49 16.78
C VAL A 78 -9.84 -10.23 16.58
N ILE A 79 -9.83 -11.25 15.71
CA ILE A 79 -8.65 -12.10 15.53
C ILE A 79 -7.52 -11.31 14.87
N PHE A 80 -7.76 -10.72 13.71
CA PHE A 80 -6.70 -10.04 12.96
C PHE A 80 -6.51 -8.59 13.42
N GLY A 81 -7.61 -7.87 13.63
CA GLY A 81 -7.58 -6.46 14.00
C GLY A 81 -7.01 -6.22 15.41
N ILE A 82 -7.27 -7.12 16.37
CA ILE A 82 -6.82 -6.96 17.76
C ILE A 82 -5.71 -7.95 18.11
N LEU A 83 -5.97 -9.27 18.03
CA LEU A 83 -5.05 -10.27 18.59
C LEU A 83 -3.74 -10.39 17.80
N ILE A 84 -3.81 -10.62 16.49
CA ILE A 84 -2.62 -10.74 15.63
C ILE A 84 -1.89 -9.41 15.56
N THR A 85 -2.61 -8.29 15.39
CA THR A 85 -2.02 -6.95 15.40
C THR A 85 -1.27 -6.66 16.70
N GLY A 86 -1.89 -6.93 17.85
CA GLY A 86 -1.26 -6.77 19.16
C GLY A 86 -0.01 -7.62 19.32
N TRP A 87 -0.05 -8.87 18.86
CA TRP A 87 1.11 -9.76 18.85
C TRP A 87 2.26 -9.23 17.98
N ILE A 88 1.98 -8.75 16.76
CA ILE A 88 3.00 -8.17 15.86
C ILE A 88 3.63 -6.94 16.50
N LEU A 89 2.81 -6.01 16.98
CA LEU A 89 3.30 -4.78 17.62
C LEU A 89 4.14 -5.12 18.85
N TRP A 90 3.70 -6.06 19.68
CA TRP A 90 4.46 -6.50 20.84
C TRP A 90 5.80 -7.13 20.45
N HIS A 91 5.79 -8.05 19.48
CA HIS A 91 6.97 -8.85 19.15
C HIS A 91 8.04 -8.06 18.37
N PHE A 92 7.63 -7.22 17.41
CA PHE A 92 8.55 -6.54 16.50
C PHE A 92 8.84 -5.08 16.87
N VAL A 93 7.90 -4.40 17.53
CA VAL A 93 7.98 -2.96 17.79
C VAL A 93 8.21 -2.66 19.28
N ILE A 94 7.24 -2.99 20.12
CA ILE A 94 7.18 -2.56 21.53
C ILE A 94 8.18 -3.35 22.38
N GLY A 95 8.13 -4.67 22.36
CA GLY A 95 9.00 -5.53 23.18
C GLY A 95 10.49 -5.29 22.93
N PRO A 96 10.97 -5.31 21.67
CA PRO A 96 12.37 -4.99 21.36
C PRO A 96 12.77 -3.56 21.77
N LYS A 97 11.88 -2.58 21.59
CA LYS A 97 12.13 -1.20 22.03
C LYS A 97 12.26 -1.10 23.55
N LEU A 98 11.40 -1.77 24.31
CA LEU A 98 11.46 -1.77 25.77
C LEU A 98 12.73 -2.47 26.29
N ARG A 99 13.15 -3.58 25.66
CA ARG A 99 14.36 -4.33 26.08
C ARG A 99 15.67 -3.61 25.75
N THR A 100 15.74 -2.92 24.61
CA THR A 100 16.99 -2.34 24.09
C THR A 100 17.05 -0.81 24.16
N GLY A 101 15.94 -0.15 24.51
CA GLY A 101 15.79 1.30 24.47
C GLY A 101 15.79 1.92 23.06
N ARG A 102 15.83 1.10 22.00
CA ARG A 102 15.97 1.56 20.61
C ARG A 102 15.04 0.79 19.66
N PHE A 103 14.61 1.43 18.58
CA PHE A 103 13.88 0.74 17.54
C PHE A 103 14.83 -0.14 16.71
N SER A 104 14.48 -1.43 16.60
CA SER A 104 15.13 -2.36 15.69
C SER A 104 14.79 -2.03 14.24
N PHE A 105 15.55 -2.58 13.30
CA PHE A 105 15.18 -2.49 11.88
C PHE A 105 13.77 -3.05 11.63
N ASP A 106 13.47 -4.24 12.16
CA ASP A 106 12.16 -4.86 12.00
C ASP A 106 11.05 -3.96 12.55
N GLY A 107 11.26 -3.33 13.71
CA GLY A 107 10.29 -2.38 14.27
C GLY A 107 10.02 -1.20 13.34
N LEU A 108 11.06 -0.62 12.73
CA LEU A 108 10.88 0.45 11.73
C LEU A 108 10.20 -0.06 10.46
N PHE A 109 10.56 -1.26 10.00
CA PHE A 109 9.99 -1.88 8.81
C PHE A 109 8.49 -2.17 8.96
N PHE A 110 8.06 -2.71 10.10
CA PHE A 110 6.63 -2.95 10.37
C PHE A 110 5.84 -1.66 10.48
N LEU A 111 6.38 -0.62 11.14
CA LEU A 111 5.73 0.69 11.21
C LEU A 111 5.65 1.36 9.82
N ALA A 112 6.69 1.21 9.00
CA ALA A 112 6.71 1.73 7.63
C ALA A 112 5.72 0.98 6.72
N GLY A 113 5.63 -0.34 6.88
CA GLY A 113 4.65 -1.18 6.20
C GLY A 113 3.23 -0.78 6.57
N TRP A 114 2.93 -0.58 7.86
CA TRP A 114 1.64 -0.12 8.35
C TRP A 114 1.16 1.18 7.67
N LEU A 115 2.05 2.15 7.50
CA LEU A 115 1.71 3.42 6.86
C LEU A 115 1.30 3.29 5.38
N MET A 116 1.60 2.18 4.72
CA MET A 116 1.15 1.93 3.34
C MET A 116 -0.38 1.85 3.26
N PHE A 117 -1.08 1.62 4.38
CA PHE A 117 -2.54 1.70 4.46
C PHE A 117 -3.11 3.02 3.93
N PHE A 118 -2.36 4.12 4.05
CA PHE A 118 -2.77 5.42 3.48
C PHE A 118 -3.08 5.36 1.97
N GLN A 119 -2.43 4.44 1.27
CA GLN A 119 -2.59 4.20 -0.15
C GLN A 119 -3.57 3.07 -0.48
N GLU A 120 -4.17 2.42 0.51
CA GLU A 120 -4.98 1.23 0.32
C GLU A 120 -6.20 1.47 -0.58
N PRO A 121 -7.08 2.45 -0.29
CA PRO A 121 -8.27 2.63 -1.10
C PRO A 121 -8.01 3.45 -2.38
N TRP A 122 -6.75 3.64 -2.78
CA TRP A 122 -6.41 4.47 -3.95
C TRP A 122 -6.78 3.84 -5.29
N LEU A 123 -6.99 2.53 -5.35
CA LEU A 123 -7.59 1.90 -6.53
C LEU A 123 -8.98 2.47 -6.88
N ASN A 124 -9.64 3.15 -5.93
CA ASN A 124 -10.90 3.85 -6.16
C ASN A 124 -10.76 5.31 -6.62
N MET A 125 -9.53 5.77 -6.92
CA MET A 125 -9.25 7.19 -7.21
C MET A 125 -9.89 7.67 -8.52
N ILE A 126 -9.94 6.81 -9.54
CA ILE A 126 -10.46 7.14 -10.88
C ILE A 126 -11.86 6.57 -11.06
N THR A 127 -11.98 5.25 -10.91
CA THR A 127 -13.22 4.48 -11.01
C THR A 127 -13.40 3.73 -9.69
N TYR A 128 -14.63 3.53 -9.23
CA TYR A 128 -14.88 2.75 -8.02
C TYR A 128 -14.68 1.24 -8.29
N GLN A 129 -13.46 0.75 -8.10
CA GLN A 129 -13.04 -0.61 -8.45
C GLN A 129 -13.11 -1.61 -7.29
N PHE A 130 -13.19 -1.13 -6.05
CA PHE A 130 -13.10 -1.98 -4.86
C PHE A 130 -13.96 -1.48 -3.72
N GLN A 131 -14.74 -2.39 -3.16
CA GLN A 131 -15.71 -2.15 -2.12
C GLN A 131 -15.31 -2.76 -0.79
N TYR A 132 -15.66 -2.01 0.25
CA TYR A 132 -15.67 -2.49 1.61
C TYR A 132 -17.11 -2.54 2.11
N ALA A 133 -17.40 -3.54 2.93
CA ALA A 133 -18.70 -3.62 3.57
C ALA A 133 -18.81 -2.59 4.70
N THR A 134 -19.91 -1.83 4.74
CA THR A 134 -20.22 -0.93 5.86
C THR A 134 -20.34 -1.70 7.18
N THR A 135 -20.60 -3.01 7.13
CA THR A 135 -20.62 -3.93 8.28
C THR A 135 -19.37 -3.84 9.15
N PHE A 136 -18.19 -3.61 8.56
CA PHE A 136 -16.96 -3.40 9.31
C PHE A 136 -17.01 -2.11 10.14
N VAL A 137 -16.32 -2.10 11.28
CA VAL A 137 -16.03 -0.86 12.00
C VAL A 137 -15.19 0.03 11.08
N ASN A 138 -15.75 1.17 10.71
CA ASN A 138 -15.18 2.14 9.78
C ASN A 138 -15.58 3.56 10.20
N PHE A 139 -14.88 4.55 9.66
CA PHE A 139 -15.12 5.98 9.88
C PHE A 139 -15.11 6.76 8.56
N GLY A 140 -15.62 6.13 7.48
CA GLY A 140 -15.46 6.65 6.13
C GLY A 140 -14.00 6.64 5.70
N SER A 141 -13.58 7.64 4.94
CA SER A 141 -12.19 7.75 4.48
C SER A 141 -11.67 9.18 4.36
N TRP A 142 -10.35 9.33 4.39
CA TRP A 142 -9.64 10.60 4.18
C TRP A 142 -9.50 11.01 2.71
N LEU A 143 -10.01 10.17 1.79
CA LEU A 143 -9.68 10.25 0.36
C LEU A 143 -9.99 11.61 -0.29
N PRO A 144 -11.13 12.28 0.00
CA PRO A 144 -11.45 13.56 -0.62
C PRO A 144 -10.51 14.71 -0.27
N HIS A 145 -9.65 14.55 0.75
CA HIS A 145 -8.64 15.52 1.15
C HIS A 145 -7.31 15.36 0.42
N ILE A 146 -7.11 14.23 -0.29
CA ILE A 146 -5.95 14.07 -1.15
C ILE A 146 -6.09 15.07 -2.30
N PRO A 147 -5.11 15.97 -2.53
CA PRO A 147 -5.27 17.09 -3.46
C PRO A 147 -5.62 16.69 -4.91
N TRP A 148 -5.23 15.48 -5.33
CA TRP A 148 -5.46 14.94 -6.66
C TRP A 148 -6.54 13.85 -6.71
N TRP A 149 -7.32 13.67 -5.64
CA TRP A 149 -8.43 12.70 -5.64
C TRP A 149 -9.50 13.09 -6.67
N SER A 150 -9.89 12.14 -7.53
CA SER A 150 -10.82 12.41 -8.64
C SER A 150 -12.23 11.87 -8.39
N SER A 151 -12.36 10.69 -7.77
CA SER A 151 -13.66 10.03 -7.59
C SER A 151 -14.59 10.78 -6.63
N GLY A 152 -15.89 10.73 -6.91
CA GLY A 152 -16.95 11.29 -6.05
C GLY A 152 -17.15 10.48 -4.77
N ASN A 153 -17.76 11.11 -3.76
CA ASN A 153 -18.14 10.47 -2.49
C ASN A 153 -17.03 9.65 -1.81
N GLY A 154 -15.77 10.07 -1.96
CA GLY A 154 -14.64 9.32 -1.38
C GLY A 154 -14.74 9.18 0.13
N GLU A 155 -15.31 10.17 0.82
CA GLU A 155 -15.56 10.17 2.27
C GLU A 155 -16.46 9.02 2.70
N LEU A 156 -17.37 8.57 1.84
CA LEU A 156 -18.29 7.48 2.14
C LEU A 156 -17.66 6.10 1.99
N ILE A 157 -16.49 5.96 1.36
CA ILE A 157 -15.81 4.67 1.22
C ILE A 157 -15.54 4.12 2.64
N PRO A 158 -16.17 3.01 3.05
CA PRO A 158 -16.18 2.60 4.45
C PRO A 158 -14.94 1.77 4.78
N VAL A 159 -13.77 2.41 4.77
CA VAL A 159 -12.48 1.72 4.92
C VAL A 159 -12.41 1.01 6.29
N PRO A 160 -12.30 -0.33 6.34
CA PRO A 160 -12.34 -1.09 7.59
C PRO A 160 -11.13 -0.83 8.49
N LEU A 161 -11.37 -0.66 9.79
CA LEU A 161 -10.29 -0.55 10.77
C LEU A 161 -9.45 -1.82 10.91
N VAL A 162 -9.99 -3.00 10.57
CA VAL A 162 -9.16 -4.21 10.51
C VAL A 162 -8.18 -4.17 9.33
N TYR A 163 -8.54 -3.49 8.23
CA TYR A 163 -7.64 -3.28 7.09
C TYR A 163 -6.63 -2.16 7.34
N PHE A 164 -6.97 -1.20 8.20
CA PHE A 164 -6.00 -0.26 8.78
C PHE A 164 -4.79 -0.97 9.41
N THR A 165 -5.04 -2.07 10.12
CA THR A 165 -3.98 -2.88 10.74
C THR A 165 -3.49 -4.01 9.85
N ALA A 166 -4.18 -4.33 8.75
CA ALA A 166 -3.76 -5.35 7.80
C ALA A 166 -2.40 -5.11 7.18
N TYR A 167 -1.96 -3.88 7.09
CA TYR A 167 -0.63 -3.57 6.59
C TYR A 167 0.51 -4.06 7.50
N LEU A 168 0.20 -4.40 8.76
CA LEU A 168 1.11 -5.12 9.65
C LEU A 168 1.13 -6.62 9.35
N TRP A 169 -0.03 -7.27 9.23
CA TRP A 169 -0.14 -8.73 9.16
C TRP A 169 -0.25 -9.32 7.75
N MET A 170 -0.68 -8.55 6.74
CA MET A 170 -0.58 -8.89 5.33
C MET A 170 0.72 -8.34 4.75
N CYS A 171 0.87 -7.02 4.63
CA CYS A 171 1.97 -6.44 3.85
C CYS A 171 3.34 -6.61 4.52
N ALA A 172 3.51 -6.09 5.74
CA ALA A 172 4.80 -6.17 6.43
C ALA A 172 5.17 -7.62 6.78
N MET A 173 4.21 -8.43 7.24
CA MET A 173 4.48 -9.84 7.52
C MET A 173 4.79 -10.65 6.26
N ALA A 174 4.11 -10.43 5.13
CA ALA A 174 4.45 -11.10 3.87
C ALA A 174 5.85 -10.69 3.38
N GLY A 175 6.20 -9.40 3.48
CA GLY A 175 7.55 -8.91 3.19
C GLY A 175 8.62 -9.57 4.07
N TYR A 176 8.35 -9.68 5.37
CA TYR A 176 9.22 -10.37 6.31
C TYR A 176 9.32 -11.88 6.02
N ALA A 177 8.20 -12.56 5.78
CA ALA A 177 8.16 -13.98 5.48
C ALA A 177 8.88 -14.30 4.17
N GLY A 178 8.68 -13.47 3.15
CA GLY A 178 9.38 -13.54 1.87
C GLY A 178 10.90 -13.40 2.03
N SER A 179 11.36 -12.48 2.88
CA SER A 179 12.79 -12.34 3.17
C SER A 179 13.36 -13.58 3.87
N LYS A 180 12.60 -14.20 4.79
CA LYS A 180 12.99 -15.46 5.43
C LYS A 180 13.02 -16.62 4.45
N TYR A 181 12.08 -16.67 3.51
CA TYR A 181 12.07 -17.64 2.43
C TYR A 181 13.30 -17.47 1.52
N MET A 182 13.62 -16.24 1.09
CA MET A 182 14.85 -15.95 0.34
C MET A 182 16.11 -16.41 1.10
N ALA A 183 16.17 -16.14 2.41
CA ALA A 183 17.28 -16.57 3.26
C ALA A 183 17.39 -18.11 3.32
N TYR A 184 16.26 -18.80 3.45
CA TYR A 184 16.21 -20.25 3.42
C TYR A 184 16.69 -20.83 2.09
N GLN A 185 16.23 -20.27 0.97
CA GLN A 185 16.65 -20.70 -0.36
C GLN A 185 18.14 -20.41 -0.61
N ARG A 186 18.69 -19.30 -0.13
CA ARG A 186 20.13 -18.98 -0.19
C ARG A 186 20.98 -19.94 0.65
N ARG A 187 20.50 -20.37 1.82
CA ARG A 187 21.22 -21.37 2.64
C ARG A 187 21.30 -22.73 1.96
N LYS A 188 20.27 -23.13 1.21
CA LYS A 188 20.26 -24.39 0.45
C LYS A 188 21.22 -24.39 -0.75
N ASP A 189 21.41 -23.23 -1.38
CA ASP A 189 22.33 -23.06 -2.51
C ASP A 189 22.81 -21.61 -2.55
N PRO A 190 24.01 -21.35 -2.02
CA PRO A 190 24.61 -20.03 -2.03
C PRO A 190 24.80 -19.45 -3.43
N SER A 191 24.92 -20.30 -4.47
CA SER A 191 25.17 -19.91 -5.85
C SER A 191 23.90 -19.42 -6.60
N ARG A 192 22.71 -19.54 -6.00
CA ARG A 192 21.45 -19.05 -6.60
C ARG A 192 21.57 -17.58 -7.00
N SER A 193 21.27 -17.24 -8.25
CA SER A 193 21.28 -15.84 -8.65
C SER A 193 20.22 -15.02 -7.89
N VAL A 194 20.46 -13.72 -7.74
CA VAL A 194 19.51 -12.79 -7.10
C VAL A 194 18.16 -12.81 -7.83
N LEU A 195 18.19 -12.78 -9.15
CA LEU A 195 16.97 -12.84 -9.97
C LEU A 195 16.17 -14.12 -9.70
N ARG A 196 16.84 -15.27 -9.59
CA ARG A 196 16.17 -16.55 -9.30
C ARG A 196 15.48 -16.53 -7.94
N LEU A 197 16.11 -15.95 -6.91
CA LEU A 197 15.50 -15.83 -5.58
C LEU A 197 14.26 -14.94 -5.59
N ILE A 198 14.35 -13.80 -6.28
CA ILE A 198 13.22 -12.85 -6.40
C ILE A 198 12.06 -13.54 -7.12
N LEU A 199 12.29 -14.11 -8.30
CA LEU A 199 11.24 -14.76 -9.09
C LEU A 199 10.61 -15.94 -8.36
N GLN A 200 11.40 -16.79 -7.69
CA GLN A 200 10.86 -17.92 -6.92
C GLN A 200 9.99 -17.44 -5.75
N THR A 201 10.46 -16.44 -5.01
CA THR A 201 9.70 -15.89 -3.88
C THR A 201 8.41 -15.24 -4.36
N TYR A 202 8.48 -14.49 -5.46
CA TYR A 202 7.34 -13.86 -6.08
C TYR A 202 6.29 -14.88 -6.51
N LEU A 203 6.68 -15.95 -7.22
CA LEU A 203 5.76 -17.02 -7.62
C LEU A 203 5.05 -17.68 -6.42
N VAL A 204 5.76 -17.88 -5.30
CA VAL A 204 5.16 -18.40 -4.07
C VAL A 204 4.14 -17.41 -3.50
N MET A 205 4.44 -16.12 -3.53
CA MET A 205 3.51 -15.07 -3.09
C MET A 205 2.26 -15.02 -3.96
N ILE A 206 2.40 -15.07 -5.29
CA ILE A 206 1.26 -15.14 -6.23
C ILE A 206 0.33 -16.30 -5.88
N ILE A 207 0.88 -17.48 -5.62
CA ILE A 207 0.06 -18.66 -5.26
C ILE A 207 -0.65 -18.44 -3.93
N GLY A 208 0.05 -17.93 -2.92
CA GLY A 208 -0.55 -17.64 -1.62
C GLY A 208 -1.65 -16.59 -1.70
N ASP A 209 -1.42 -15.56 -2.52
CA ASP A 209 -2.34 -14.46 -2.76
C ASP A 209 -3.62 -14.92 -3.45
N ILE A 210 -3.51 -15.71 -4.53
CA ILE A 210 -4.68 -16.34 -5.18
C ILE A 210 -5.54 -17.11 -4.16
N ILE A 211 -4.93 -17.85 -3.23
CA ILE A 211 -5.67 -18.61 -2.22
C ILE A 211 -6.40 -17.69 -1.25
N VAL A 212 -5.70 -16.68 -0.72
CA VAL A 212 -6.26 -15.71 0.22
C VAL A 212 -7.36 -14.89 -0.45
N GLU A 213 -7.10 -14.38 -1.64
CA GLU A 213 -8.00 -13.52 -2.39
C GLU A 213 -9.26 -14.27 -2.83
N LEU A 214 -9.13 -15.52 -3.30
CA LEU A 214 -10.29 -16.38 -3.56
C LEU A 214 -11.10 -16.62 -2.28
N PHE A 215 -10.46 -16.85 -1.14
CA PHE A 215 -11.18 -16.99 0.12
C PHE A 215 -11.93 -15.69 0.48
N MET A 216 -11.28 -14.54 0.37
CA MET A 216 -11.85 -13.24 0.76
C MET A 216 -12.97 -12.80 -0.19
N THR A 217 -12.82 -13.00 -1.50
CA THR A 217 -13.88 -12.71 -2.50
C THR A 217 -15.05 -13.68 -2.36
N ARG A 218 -14.81 -14.97 -2.07
CA ARG A 218 -15.89 -15.96 -1.83
C ARG A 218 -16.66 -15.74 -0.54
N THR A 219 -15.97 -15.29 0.49
CA THR A 219 -16.60 -14.91 1.76
C THR A 219 -17.13 -13.48 1.75
N GLN A 220 -16.88 -12.72 0.67
CA GLN A 220 -17.31 -11.34 0.48
C GLN A 220 -16.69 -10.35 1.48
N LEU A 221 -15.57 -10.72 2.12
CA LEU A 221 -14.77 -9.85 2.98
C LEU A 221 -14.17 -8.68 2.19
N ILE A 222 -13.95 -8.90 0.90
CA ILE A 222 -13.59 -7.90 -0.09
C ILE A 222 -14.48 -8.08 -1.32
N SER A 223 -14.63 -7.03 -2.11
CA SER A 223 -15.42 -7.09 -3.34
C SER A 223 -14.78 -6.19 -4.38
N TYR A 224 -14.40 -6.78 -5.51
CA TYR A 224 -14.05 -5.99 -6.68
C TYR A 224 -15.35 -5.48 -7.29
N SER A 225 -15.51 -4.17 -7.37
CA SER A 225 -16.72 -3.52 -7.86
C SER A 225 -16.70 -3.35 -9.36
N ALA A 226 -15.54 -3.04 -9.95
CA ALA A 226 -15.40 -2.86 -11.37
C ALA A 226 -14.02 -3.35 -11.84
N THR A 227 -14.02 -4.29 -12.78
CA THR A 227 -12.82 -4.94 -13.29
C THR A 227 -12.88 -5.06 -14.80
N ILE A 228 -11.76 -5.43 -15.43
CA ILE A 228 -11.71 -5.73 -16.87
C ILE A 228 -12.36 -7.11 -17.09
N PRO A 229 -13.54 -7.21 -17.74
CA PRO A 229 -14.30 -8.47 -17.79
C PRO A 229 -13.52 -9.64 -18.39
N GLU A 230 -12.72 -9.38 -19.43
CA GLU A 230 -11.94 -10.40 -20.15
C GLU A 230 -10.78 -10.97 -19.33
N LEU A 231 -10.35 -10.24 -18.29
CA LEU A 231 -9.24 -10.62 -17.40
C LEU A 231 -9.75 -10.89 -15.97
N THR A 232 -11.00 -11.33 -15.84
CA THR A 232 -11.65 -11.53 -14.54
C THR A 232 -12.30 -12.91 -14.46
N LEU A 233 -11.99 -13.65 -13.40
CA LEU A 233 -12.72 -14.86 -13.04
C LEU A 233 -14.06 -14.47 -12.42
N PHE A 234 -15.13 -15.18 -12.80
CA PHE A 234 -16.50 -14.91 -12.31
C PHE A 234 -16.97 -13.47 -12.58
N ALA A 235 -16.53 -12.89 -13.71
CA ALA A 235 -16.90 -11.53 -14.12
C ALA A 235 -18.44 -11.33 -14.10
N GLY A 236 -18.88 -10.17 -13.60
CA GLY A 236 -20.30 -9.83 -13.49
C GLY A 236 -21.03 -10.45 -12.30
N THR A 237 -20.34 -11.23 -11.46
CA THR A 237 -20.90 -11.78 -10.22
C THR A 237 -20.38 -11.04 -8.99
N ASP A 238 -20.96 -11.30 -7.82
CA ASP A 238 -20.51 -10.73 -6.54
C ASP A 238 -19.22 -11.34 -5.98
N HIS A 239 -18.60 -12.24 -6.76
CA HIS A 239 -17.36 -12.96 -6.44
C HIS A 239 -16.30 -12.75 -7.53
N GLN A 240 -16.42 -11.69 -8.31
CA GLN A 240 -15.49 -11.42 -9.40
C GLN A 240 -14.07 -11.23 -8.85
N PHE A 241 -13.09 -11.82 -9.54
CA PHE A 241 -11.69 -11.83 -9.14
C PHE A 241 -10.79 -11.52 -10.35
N PRO A 242 -10.22 -10.31 -10.44
CA PRO A 242 -9.38 -9.92 -11.57
C PRO A 242 -8.03 -10.65 -11.52
N ILE A 243 -7.63 -11.33 -12.58
CA ILE A 243 -6.37 -12.11 -12.61
C ILE A 243 -5.11 -11.22 -12.59
N LEU A 244 -5.28 -9.91 -12.79
CA LEU A 244 -4.22 -8.90 -12.68
C LEU A 244 -3.90 -8.53 -11.23
N GLU A 245 -4.83 -8.79 -10.31
CA GLU A 245 -4.67 -8.63 -8.87
C GLU A 245 -3.48 -9.44 -8.34
N PRO A 246 -3.41 -10.77 -8.56
CA PRO A 246 -2.33 -11.60 -8.03
C PRO A 246 -0.99 -11.36 -8.74
N LEU A 247 -0.93 -10.43 -9.70
CA LEU A 247 0.32 -9.91 -10.24
C LEU A 247 0.70 -8.57 -9.58
N SER A 248 -0.28 -7.71 -9.36
CA SER A 248 -0.05 -6.36 -8.85
C SER A 248 0.22 -6.38 -7.34
N TRP A 249 -0.62 -7.09 -6.58
CA TRP A 249 -0.55 -7.06 -5.12
C TRP A 249 0.68 -7.80 -4.56
N PRO A 250 1.00 -9.03 -5.00
CA PRO A 250 2.26 -9.69 -4.66
C PRO A 250 3.50 -8.92 -5.11
N GLY A 251 3.37 -8.07 -6.13
CA GLY A 251 4.41 -7.13 -6.58
C GLY A 251 4.88 -6.22 -5.43
N THR A 252 3.95 -5.78 -4.60
CA THR A 252 4.24 -5.00 -3.39
C THR A 252 5.04 -5.83 -2.37
N PHE A 253 4.60 -7.06 -2.11
CA PHE A 253 5.25 -7.94 -1.12
C PHE A 253 6.66 -8.35 -1.51
N ILE A 254 6.92 -8.59 -2.80
CA ILE A 254 8.26 -8.95 -3.26
C ILE A 254 9.23 -7.77 -3.16
N ILE A 255 8.77 -6.54 -3.44
CA ILE A 255 9.57 -5.32 -3.28
C ILE A 255 9.91 -5.10 -1.80
N LEU A 256 8.95 -5.29 -0.89
CA LEU A 256 9.19 -5.24 0.57
C LEU A 256 10.14 -6.36 1.04
N SER A 257 10.00 -7.56 0.49
CA SER A 257 10.89 -8.69 0.79
C SER A 257 12.32 -8.41 0.37
N CYS A 258 12.51 -7.78 -0.79
CA CYS A 258 13.82 -7.36 -1.26
C CYS A 258 14.43 -6.30 -0.35
N LEU A 259 13.65 -5.31 0.09
CA LEU A 259 14.11 -4.30 1.05
C LEU A 259 14.58 -4.96 2.36
N HIS A 260 13.80 -5.90 2.89
CA HIS A 260 14.12 -6.60 4.14
C HIS A 260 15.31 -7.56 3.99
N PHE A 261 15.39 -8.28 2.88
CA PHE A 261 16.41 -9.30 2.64
C PHE A 261 17.77 -8.68 2.29
N PHE A 262 17.82 -7.74 1.34
CA PHE A 262 19.07 -7.16 0.84
C PHE A 262 19.53 -6.01 1.74
N ARG A 263 20.17 -6.40 2.85
CA ARG A 263 20.82 -5.48 3.79
C ARG A 263 22.33 -5.62 3.73
N ASP A 264 23.03 -4.54 4.07
CA ASP A 264 24.49 -4.55 4.20
C ASP A 264 24.95 -5.21 5.52
N ASP A 265 26.27 -5.29 5.73
CA ASP A 265 26.87 -5.87 6.94
C ASP A 265 26.51 -5.13 8.23
N LYS A 266 26.03 -3.89 8.11
CA LYS A 266 25.54 -3.06 9.22
C LYS A 266 24.02 -3.20 9.41
N GLY A 267 23.36 -4.06 8.64
CA GLY A 267 21.92 -4.26 8.66
C GLY A 267 21.12 -3.11 8.07
N ARG A 268 21.74 -2.24 7.25
CA ARG A 268 21.06 -1.14 6.53
C ARG A 268 20.46 -1.64 5.23
N THR A 269 19.25 -1.20 4.96
CA THR A 269 18.66 -1.34 3.63
C THR A 269 19.33 -0.39 2.64
N TRP A 270 19.09 -0.60 1.36
CA TRP A 270 19.67 0.24 0.31
C TRP A 270 19.24 1.71 0.40
N VAL A 271 18.02 2.00 0.87
CA VAL A 271 17.52 3.37 1.07
C VAL A 271 18.12 4.06 2.30
N GLU A 272 18.75 3.29 3.19
CA GLU A 272 19.49 3.79 4.35
C GLU A 272 21.01 3.89 4.10
N ARG A 273 21.52 3.35 2.98
CA ARG A 273 22.96 3.36 2.69
C ARG A 273 23.48 4.79 2.59
N GLY A 274 24.51 5.12 3.35
CA GLY A 274 25.06 6.47 3.45
C GLY A 274 24.50 7.30 4.60
N ILE A 275 23.48 6.82 5.33
CA ILE A 275 22.91 7.57 6.46
C ILE A 275 23.92 7.80 7.60
N ASP A 276 24.87 6.89 7.79
CA ASP A 276 25.94 7.04 8.79
C ASP A 276 26.93 8.17 8.44
N LYS A 277 26.92 8.67 7.19
CA LYS A 277 27.76 9.79 6.74
C LYS A 277 27.09 11.14 6.98
N ILE A 278 25.81 11.16 7.29
CA ILE A 278 25.06 12.38 7.62
C ILE A 278 25.27 12.68 9.11
N LYS A 279 25.67 13.91 9.43
CA LYS A 279 25.88 14.35 10.82
C LYS A 279 24.51 14.61 11.47
N PHE A 280 24.10 13.72 12.38
CA PHE A 280 22.90 13.91 13.21
C PHE A 280 23.30 14.35 14.62
N LYS A 281 22.58 15.33 15.19
CA LYS A 281 22.82 15.82 16.56
C LYS A 281 22.34 14.84 17.64
N ARG A 282 21.37 13.99 17.34
CA ARG A 282 20.75 13.04 18.27
C ARG A 282 20.48 11.70 17.57
N GLU A 283 20.67 10.59 18.29
CA GLU A 283 20.37 9.24 17.78
C GLU A 283 18.88 9.04 17.42
N GLY A 284 17.97 9.73 18.15
CA GLY A 284 16.55 9.73 17.83
C GLY A 284 16.26 10.33 16.45
N THR A 285 16.93 11.43 16.08
CA THR A 285 16.78 12.07 14.77
C THR A 285 17.31 11.17 13.65
N LYS A 286 18.42 10.47 13.90
CA LYS A 286 18.95 9.47 12.95
C LYS A 286 17.97 8.31 12.77
N THR A 287 17.39 7.80 13.86
CA THR A 287 16.36 6.75 13.82
C THR A 287 15.13 7.19 13.04
N PHE A 288 14.67 8.42 13.25
CA PHE A 288 13.53 8.97 12.50
C PHE A 288 13.87 9.16 11.01
N ALA A 289 15.06 9.65 10.68
CA ALA A 289 15.51 9.75 9.29
C ALA A 289 15.54 8.38 8.59
N ARG A 290 16.03 7.33 9.27
CA ARG A 290 15.96 5.95 8.78
C ARG A 290 14.51 5.52 8.54
N PHE A 291 13.63 5.80 9.49
CA PHE A 291 12.21 5.50 9.37
C PHE A 291 11.59 6.20 8.15
N CYS A 292 11.85 7.49 7.94
CA CYS A 292 11.40 8.22 6.75
C CYS A 292 11.87 7.52 5.48
N ALA A 293 13.16 7.18 5.37
CA ALA A 293 13.69 6.52 4.17
C ALA A 293 12.98 5.19 3.88
N ILE A 294 12.78 4.35 4.90
CA ILE A 294 12.08 3.07 4.78
C ILE A 294 10.60 3.30 4.42
N ALA A 295 9.91 4.21 5.12
CA ALA A 295 8.50 4.53 4.86
C ALA A 295 8.29 5.06 3.44
N GLY A 296 9.12 6.01 2.98
CA GLY A 296 9.06 6.52 1.62
C GLY A 296 9.26 5.44 0.57
N TYR A 297 10.14 4.47 0.83
CA TYR A 297 10.29 3.32 -0.05
C TYR A 297 9.07 2.41 -0.05
N CYS A 298 8.51 2.11 1.12
CA CYS A 298 7.29 1.31 1.24
C CYS A 298 6.12 1.97 0.50
N GLN A 299 5.97 3.29 0.60
CA GLN A 299 4.96 4.04 -0.16
C GLN A 299 5.19 3.95 -1.68
N LEU A 300 6.45 4.03 -2.13
CA LEU A 300 6.76 3.87 -3.55
C LEU A 300 6.49 2.45 -4.05
N ALA A 301 6.73 1.43 -3.20
CA ALA A 301 6.51 0.03 -3.54
C ALA A 301 5.04 -0.23 -3.90
N ILE A 302 4.10 0.15 -3.03
CA ILE A 302 2.66 0.00 -3.31
C ILE A 302 2.20 0.90 -4.45
N LEU A 303 2.74 2.11 -4.55
CA LEU A 303 2.39 3.03 -5.63
C LEU A 303 2.70 2.43 -7.01
N ILE A 304 3.93 1.92 -7.18
CA ILE A 304 4.40 1.38 -8.46
C ILE A 304 3.80 0.00 -8.75
N ALA A 305 3.76 -0.90 -7.76
CA ALA A 305 3.35 -2.28 -8.00
C ALA A 305 1.83 -2.46 -8.04
N PHE A 306 1.07 -1.61 -7.35
CA PHE A 306 -0.37 -1.78 -7.21
C PHE A 306 -1.17 -0.58 -7.74
N ASN A 307 -0.99 0.61 -7.17
CA ASN A 307 -1.89 1.73 -7.46
C ASN A 307 -1.79 2.27 -8.90
N ILE A 308 -0.58 2.38 -9.46
CA ILE A 308 -0.40 2.82 -10.85
C ILE A 308 -1.01 1.79 -11.82
N PRO A 309 -0.69 0.48 -11.74
CA PRO A 309 -1.35 -0.54 -12.55
C PRO A 309 -2.87 -0.51 -12.44
N TYR A 310 -3.42 -0.47 -11.23
CA TYR A 310 -4.88 -0.43 -11.03
C TYR A 310 -5.51 0.83 -11.59
N SER A 311 -4.86 1.99 -11.47
CA SER A 311 -5.32 3.23 -12.10
C SER A 311 -5.43 3.09 -13.62
N LEU A 312 -4.55 2.32 -14.27
CA LEU A 312 -4.63 2.02 -15.69
C LEU A 312 -5.73 1.00 -16.02
N TYR A 313 -5.93 0.01 -15.14
CA TYR A 313 -7.00 -0.97 -15.27
C TYR A 313 -8.38 -0.32 -15.10
N ALA A 314 -8.49 0.70 -14.26
CA ALA A 314 -9.71 1.48 -14.01
C ALA A 314 -10.30 2.08 -15.29
N LEU A 315 -9.44 2.46 -16.24
CA LEU A 315 -9.83 3.06 -17.52
C LEU A 315 -10.51 2.06 -18.47
N HIS A 316 -10.40 0.76 -18.17
CA HIS A 316 -10.94 -0.34 -18.97
C HIS A 316 -11.92 -1.19 -18.14
N ALA A 317 -12.37 -0.68 -17.00
CA ALA A 317 -13.27 -1.40 -16.12
C ALA A 317 -14.65 -1.55 -16.78
N GLY A 318 -15.22 -2.75 -16.68
CA GLY A 318 -16.57 -3.06 -17.10
C GLY A 318 -17.62 -2.56 -16.09
N PRO A 319 -18.90 -2.89 -16.33
CA PRO A 319 -19.97 -2.43 -15.47
C PRO A 319 -19.89 -3.06 -14.09
N MET A 320 -20.27 -2.28 -13.08
CA MET A 320 -20.37 -2.77 -11.72
C MET A 320 -21.50 -3.80 -11.59
N PRO A 321 -21.25 -5.01 -11.05
CA PRO A 321 -22.28 -6.02 -10.88
C PRO A 321 -23.49 -5.53 -10.08
N THR A 322 -24.70 -5.81 -10.57
CA THR A 322 -25.96 -5.40 -9.92
C THR A 322 -26.03 -5.73 -8.42
N PRO A 323 -25.60 -6.92 -7.95
CA PRO A 323 -25.62 -7.23 -6.51
C PRO A 323 -24.76 -6.30 -5.65
N HIS A 324 -23.75 -5.65 -6.22
CA HIS A 324 -22.91 -4.67 -5.52
C HIS A 324 -23.57 -3.30 -5.42
N ILE A 325 -24.55 -3.01 -6.28
CA ILE A 325 -25.32 -1.77 -6.30
C ILE A 325 -26.54 -1.90 -5.37
N GLU A 326 -27.29 -3.00 -5.48
CA GLU A 326 -28.53 -3.23 -4.74
C GLU A 326 -28.31 -3.49 -3.25
N ARG A 327 -27.17 -4.07 -2.86
CA ARG A 327 -26.83 -4.31 -1.46
C ARG A 327 -26.16 -3.07 -0.89
N GLU A 328 -26.95 -2.22 -0.24
CA GLU A 328 -26.48 -0.96 0.35
C GLU A 328 -25.27 -1.12 1.28
N TRP A 329 -25.23 -2.20 2.06
CA TRP A 329 -24.12 -2.51 2.97
C TRP A 329 -22.80 -2.83 2.26
N LYS A 330 -22.81 -3.08 0.95
CA LYS A 330 -21.59 -3.22 0.13
C LYS A 330 -21.21 -1.90 -0.55
N ASN A 331 -22.19 -1.13 -1.02
CA ASN A 331 -21.96 0.13 -1.74
C ASN A 331 -21.57 1.27 -0.80
N GLY A 332 -22.19 1.36 0.37
CA GLY A 332 -21.95 2.46 1.29
C GLY A 332 -22.40 3.82 0.74
N GLY A 333 -23.15 3.86 -0.37
CA GLY A 333 -23.66 5.10 -0.96
C GLY A 333 -22.63 5.87 -1.76
N VAL A 334 -21.52 5.24 -2.16
CA VAL A 334 -20.48 5.89 -2.96
C VAL A 334 -21.01 6.25 -4.35
N CYS A 335 -21.78 5.35 -4.96
CA CYS A 335 -22.42 5.57 -6.26
C CYS A 335 -23.80 4.92 -6.32
N GLY A 336 -24.58 5.24 -7.36
CA GLY A 336 -25.83 4.56 -7.68
C GLY A 336 -27.02 5.51 -7.79
N PRO A 337 -28.23 4.98 -8.07
CA PRO A 337 -29.38 5.77 -8.53
C PRO A 337 -29.82 6.90 -7.59
N THR A 338 -29.53 6.77 -6.30
CA THR A 338 -29.89 7.74 -5.25
C THR A 338 -28.78 8.74 -4.95
N THR A 339 -27.69 8.73 -5.72
CA THR A 339 -26.49 9.55 -5.47
C THR A 339 -26.18 10.43 -6.69
N ALA A 340 -25.39 11.50 -6.47
CA ALA A 340 -24.94 12.39 -7.54
C ALA A 340 -23.99 11.72 -8.56
N PHE A 341 -23.51 10.50 -8.27
CA PHE A 341 -22.52 9.79 -9.07
C PHE A 341 -23.07 8.45 -9.55
N ASP A 342 -22.97 8.18 -10.84
CA ASP A 342 -23.28 6.88 -11.38
C ASP A 342 -22.22 5.85 -11.02
N CYS A 343 -22.65 4.59 -10.86
CA CYS A 343 -21.70 3.49 -10.67
C CYS A 343 -20.95 3.18 -11.97
N PRO A 344 -19.75 2.60 -11.90
CA PRO A 344 -18.95 2.28 -13.07
C PRO A 344 -19.74 1.53 -14.15
N ASP A 345 -19.75 2.09 -15.37
CA ASP A 345 -20.36 1.51 -16.55
C ASP A 345 -19.60 2.02 -17.79
N PRO A 346 -19.08 1.15 -18.67
CA PRO A 346 -18.31 1.56 -19.85
C PRO A 346 -19.15 2.34 -20.89
N SER A 347 -20.48 2.32 -20.80
CA SER A 347 -21.36 3.16 -21.61
C SER A 347 -21.42 4.63 -21.16
N ARG A 348 -20.85 4.95 -19.98
CA ARG A 348 -20.89 6.29 -19.37
C ARG A 348 -19.49 6.87 -19.21
N PRO A 349 -19.34 8.20 -19.22
CA PRO A 349 -18.10 8.85 -18.82
C PRO A 349 -17.73 8.51 -17.37
N ILE A 350 -16.44 8.53 -17.05
CA ILE A 350 -15.96 8.41 -15.66
C ILE A 350 -16.25 9.72 -14.93
N SER A 351 -17.12 9.66 -13.93
CA SER A 351 -17.53 10.80 -13.12
C SER A 351 -16.40 11.31 -12.26
N ARG A 352 -16.34 12.64 -12.06
CA ARG A 352 -15.34 13.29 -11.21
C ARG A 352 -16.04 14.05 -10.10
N LYS A 353 -15.38 14.20 -8.94
CA LYS A 353 -15.87 15.00 -7.82
C LYS A 353 -16.31 16.42 -8.22
N SER A 354 -15.65 17.01 -9.21
CA SER A 354 -15.96 18.35 -9.75
C SER A 354 -17.03 18.37 -10.84
N ALA A 355 -17.43 17.21 -11.37
CA ALA A 355 -18.40 17.04 -12.44
C ALA A 355 -19.26 15.79 -12.16
N PRO A 356 -20.20 15.87 -11.20
CA PRO A 356 -21.16 14.79 -10.92
C PRO A 356 -22.11 14.57 -12.10
N ASP A 357 -22.64 13.36 -12.24
CA ASP A 357 -23.60 13.01 -13.30
C ASP A 357 -24.98 13.61 -13.02
N ARG A 358 -25.35 13.66 -11.74
CA ARG A 358 -26.63 14.17 -11.21
C ARG A 358 -26.38 15.27 -10.17
N PRO A 359 -25.94 16.48 -10.57
CA PRO A 359 -25.62 17.57 -9.64
C PRO A 359 -26.81 17.96 -8.74
N GLU A 360 -28.04 17.72 -9.18
CA GLU A 360 -29.27 17.95 -8.42
C GLU A 360 -29.41 17.07 -7.17
N LEU A 361 -28.67 15.97 -7.08
CA LEU A 361 -28.65 15.09 -5.91
C LEU A 361 -27.53 15.42 -4.92
N LEU A 362 -26.72 16.46 -5.20
CA LEU A 362 -25.75 16.93 -4.21
C LEU A 362 -26.48 17.56 -3.02
N PRO A 363 -25.99 17.37 -1.77
CA PRO A 363 -26.52 18.09 -0.63
C PRO A 363 -26.49 19.59 -0.90
N GLU A 364 -27.58 20.31 -0.60
CA GLU A 364 -27.58 21.77 -0.67
C GLU A 364 -26.43 22.29 0.19
N ARG A 365 -25.44 22.94 -0.44
CA ARG A 365 -24.32 23.55 0.29
C ARG A 365 -24.91 24.62 1.19
N THR A 366 -25.02 24.33 2.48
CA THR A 366 -25.24 25.34 3.51
C THR A 366 -24.01 26.24 3.47
N LYS A 367 -24.20 27.48 2.99
CA LYS A 367 -23.13 28.47 2.86
C LYS A 367 -22.59 28.93 4.20
#